data_AF-A0A943IZV8-F1
#
_entry.id   AF-A0A943IZV8-F1
#
_cell.length_a   1.000
_cell.length_b   1.000
_cell.length_c   1.000
_cell.angle_alpha   90.00
_cell.angle_beta   90.00
_cell.angle_gamma   90.00
#
_symmetry.space_group_name_H-M   'P 1'
#
loop_
_entity.id
_entity.type
_entity.pdbx_description
1 polymer ?
#
loop_
_entity_poly.entity_id
_entity_poly.type
_entity_poly.pdbx_seq_one_letter_code
_entity_poly.pdbx_strand_id
1 'polypeptide(L)'
;MNEWERLNRQAKRYKEMYPPGTRLELISMDDPYAPVPPGTKGTVQYVDDASQIGMKWDDGRTLSLIPGEDSFRKLTPEELAEEQNENVNNEDITPVMKM
;
A
#
# COMPACT_ATOMS: atom_id res chain seq x y z
N MET A 1 2.04 16.60 28.05
CA MET A 1 1.96 15.48 27.09
C MET A 1 3.37 15.05 26.80
N ASN A 2 3.76 13.83 27.16
CA ASN A 2 5.11 13.36 26.90
C ASN A 2 5.24 13.00 25.40
N GLU A 3 6.47 13.02 24.90
CA GLU A 3 6.77 12.73 23.49
C GLU A 3 6.40 11.29 23.13
N TRP A 4 6.54 10.37 24.08
CA TRP A 4 6.25 8.95 23.92
C TRP A 4 4.76 8.64 23.68
N GLU A 5 3.85 9.27 24.43
CA GLU A 5 2.40 9.16 24.24
C GLU A 5 1.97 9.76 22.91
N ARG A 6 2.61 10.84 22.47
CA ARG A 6 2.32 11.47 21.18
C ARG A 6 2.66 10.51 20.04
N LEU A 7 3.86 9.94 20.05
CA LEU A 7 4.31 8.97 19.03
C LEU A 7 3.43 7.71 19.04
N ASN A 8 3.12 7.15 20.22
CA ASN A 8 2.26 5.98 20.33
C ASN A 8 0.83 6.27 19.83
N ARG A 9 0.27 7.44 20.17
CA ARG A 9 -1.05 7.86 19.65
C ARG A 9 -1.03 8.00 18.14
N GLN A 10 0.05 8.54 17.58
CA GLN A 10 0.21 8.70 16.14
C GLN A 10 0.28 7.35 15.41
N ALA A 11 1.15 6.44 15.88
CA ALA A 11 1.27 5.10 15.31
C ALA A 11 -0.06 4.33 15.36
N LYS A 12 -0.78 4.39 16.48
CA LYS A 12 -2.13 3.80 16.60
C LYS A 12 -3.11 4.37 15.58
N ARG A 13 -3.08 5.69 15.38
CA ARG A 13 -3.95 6.36 14.41
C ARG A 13 -3.66 5.91 12.98
N TYR A 14 -2.39 5.72 12.62
CA TYR A 14 -2.04 5.18 11.31
C TYR A 14 -2.39 3.71 11.16
N LYS A 15 -2.23 2.89 12.20
CA LYS A 15 -2.72 1.50 12.22
C LYS A 15 -4.23 1.40 11.96
N GLU A 16 -5.01 2.32 12.54
CA GLU A 16 -6.46 2.40 12.32
C GLU A 16 -6.82 2.94 10.92
N MET A 17 -6.09 3.95 10.43
CA MET A 17 -6.35 4.52 9.11
C MET A 17 -5.91 3.61 7.96
N TYR A 18 -4.84 2.85 8.13
CA TYR A 18 -4.23 2.02 7.09
C TYR A 18 -4.06 0.59 7.62
N PRO A 19 -5.15 -0.16 7.81
CA PRO A 19 -5.06 -1.55 8.22
C PRO A 19 -4.37 -2.40 7.12
N PRO A 20 -3.73 -3.52 7.49
CA PRO A 20 -3.21 -4.48 6.52
C PRO A 20 -4.27 -4.87 5.48
N GLY A 21 -3.87 -4.97 4.22
CA GLY A 21 -4.77 -5.20 3.09
C GLY A 21 -5.31 -3.92 2.43
N THR A 22 -5.09 -2.75 3.03
CA THR A 22 -5.46 -1.48 2.38
C THR A 22 -4.67 -1.28 1.11
N ARG A 23 -5.35 -0.91 0.02
CA ARG A 23 -4.72 -0.60 -1.26
C ARG A 23 -4.41 0.89 -1.37
N LEU A 24 -3.16 1.21 -1.65
CA LEU A 24 -2.66 2.58 -1.79
C LEU A 24 -2.00 2.77 -3.15
N GLU A 25 -2.08 3.99 -3.66
CA GLU A 25 -1.33 4.46 -4.82
C GLU A 25 -0.34 5.52 -4.37
N LEU A 26 0.89 5.38 -4.80
CA LEU A 26 1.94 6.36 -4.56
C LEU A 26 1.75 7.57 -5.48
N ILE A 27 1.73 8.78 -4.93
CA ILE A 27 1.73 10.03 -5.71
C ILE A 27 3.15 10.54 -5.89
N SER A 28 3.94 10.53 -4.81
CA SER A 28 5.35 10.94 -4.82
C SER A 28 6.06 10.38 -3.61
N MET A 29 7.33 10.04 -3.78
CA MET A 29 8.20 9.52 -2.73
C MET A 29 9.47 10.34 -2.67
N ASP A 30 9.88 10.72 -1.46
CA ASP A 30 11.12 11.48 -1.24
C ASP A 30 12.27 10.51 -0.94
N ASP A 31 12.72 9.77 -1.96
CA ASP A 31 13.87 8.87 -1.86
C ASP A 31 14.91 9.21 -2.95
N PRO A 32 16.16 9.57 -2.57
CA PRO A 32 17.20 9.98 -3.52
C PRO A 32 17.94 8.83 -4.21
N TYR A 33 17.71 7.57 -3.81
CA TYR A 33 18.47 6.41 -4.30
C TYR A 33 17.64 5.50 -5.21
N ALA A 34 16.44 5.12 -4.78
CA ALA A 34 15.57 4.17 -5.47
C ALA A 34 14.08 4.41 -5.16
N PRO A 35 13.53 5.58 -5.54
CA PRO A 35 12.13 5.89 -5.29
C PRO A 35 11.23 4.93 -6.05
N VAL A 36 10.12 4.54 -5.42
CA VAL A 36 9.02 3.85 -6.09
C VAL A 36 8.40 4.84 -7.09
N PRO A 37 8.12 4.43 -8.35
CA PRO A 37 7.53 5.34 -9.32
C PRO A 37 6.14 5.85 -8.89
N PRO A 38 5.81 7.13 -9.09
CA PRO A 38 4.44 7.64 -8.98
C PRO A 38 3.44 6.81 -9.80
N GLY A 39 2.23 6.65 -9.29
CA GLY A 39 1.18 5.80 -9.86
C GLY A 39 1.32 4.32 -9.53
N THR A 40 2.44 3.88 -8.94
CA THR A 40 2.59 2.50 -8.49
C THR A 40 1.59 2.21 -7.37
N LYS A 41 0.87 1.11 -7.52
CA LYS A 41 -0.09 0.62 -6.54
C LYS A 41 0.57 -0.44 -5.66
N GLY A 42 0.10 -0.50 -4.42
CA GLY A 42 0.62 -1.43 -3.43
C GLY A 42 -0.39 -1.71 -2.34
N THR A 43 -0.13 -2.78 -1.60
CA THR A 43 -0.94 -3.21 -0.46
C THR A 43 -0.19 -2.99 0.84
N VAL A 44 -0.87 -2.42 1.83
CA VAL A 44 -0.33 -2.28 3.19
C VAL A 44 -0.15 -3.66 3.81
N GLN A 45 1.06 -3.95 4.30
CA GLN A 45 1.36 -5.17 5.05
C GLN A 45 1.24 -4.94 6.56
N TYR A 46 1.81 -3.84 7.06
CA TYR A 46 1.78 -3.47 8.46
C TYR A 46 2.05 -1.97 8.63
N VAL A 47 1.78 -1.46 9.83
CA VAL A 47 2.25 -0.14 10.27
C VAL A 47 3.09 -0.37 11.51
N ASP A 48 4.32 0.13 11.53
CA ASP A 48 5.23 -0.06 12.66
C ASP A 48 4.98 0.96 13.78
N ASP A 49 5.72 0.83 14.88
CA ASP A 49 5.61 1.73 16.03
C ASP A 49 6.29 3.09 15.78
N ALA A 50 7.08 3.21 14.70
CA ALA A 50 7.66 4.45 14.22
C ALA A 50 6.73 5.21 13.24
N SER A 51 5.48 4.76 13.09
CA SER A 51 4.49 5.35 12.18
C SER A 51 4.79 5.19 10.69
N GLN A 52 5.68 4.27 10.30
CA GLN A 52 5.91 3.92 8.90
C GLN A 52 4.93 2.85 8.45
N ILE A 53 4.48 2.96 7.20
CA ILE A 53 3.55 2.03 6.57
C ILE A 53 4.36 1.08 5.68
N GLY A 54 4.52 -0.16 6.14
CA GLY A 54 5.16 -1.20 5.35
C GLY A 54 4.27 -1.59 4.16
N MET A 55 4.76 -1.38 2.95
CA MET A 55 4.04 -1.64 1.72
C MET A 55 4.57 -2.89 0.99
N LYS A 56 3.68 -3.54 0.24
CA LYS A 56 4.01 -4.49 -0.82
C LYS A 56 3.56 -3.88 -2.13
N TRP A 57 4.50 -3.36 -2.92
CA TRP A 57 4.22 -2.76 -4.21
C TRP A 57 4.07 -3.84 -5.29
N ASP A 58 3.28 -3.55 -6.32
CA ASP A 58 3.01 -4.50 -7.41
C ASP A 58 4.23 -4.74 -8.31
N ASP A 59 5.15 -3.77 -8.34
CA ASP A 59 6.44 -3.90 -9.03
C ASP A 59 7.42 -4.82 -8.27
N GLY A 60 6.99 -5.40 -7.15
CA GLY A 60 7.77 -6.29 -6.30
C GLY A 60 8.61 -5.58 -5.24
N ARG A 61 8.57 -4.24 -5.16
CA ARG A 61 9.27 -3.49 -4.11
C ARG A 61 8.55 -3.58 -2.78
N THR A 62 9.29 -3.28 -1.71
CA THR A 62 8.79 -3.32 -0.32
C THR A 62 9.14 -2.06 0.47
N LEU A 63 9.36 -0.93 -0.19
CA LEU A 63 9.73 0.31 0.48
C LEU A 63 8.54 0.81 1.33
N SER A 64 8.81 1.14 2.59
CA SER A 64 7.80 1.72 3.49
C SER A 64 7.46 3.16 3.11
N LEU A 65 6.23 3.59 3.39
CA LEU A 65 5.82 4.98 3.29
C LEU A 65 5.96 5.67 4.64
N ILE A 66 6.38 6.93 4.62
CA ILE A 66 6.47 7.81 5.79
C ILE A 66 5.37 8.88 5.68
N PRO A 67 4.30 8.79 6.48
CA PRO A 67 3.25 9.81 6.47
C PRO A 67 3.80 11.20 6.84
N GLY A 68 3.73 12.14 5.89
CA GLY A 68 4.23 13.51 6.06
C GLY A 68 5.48 13.82 5.22
N GLU A 69 6.21 12.79 4.78
CA GLU A 69 7.30 12.90 3.81
C GLU A 69 6.82 12.41 2.44
N ASP A 70 6.21 11.23 2.41
CA ASP A 70 5.65 10.65 1.19
C ASP A 70 4.21 11.11 0.93
N SER A 71 3.86 11.25 -0.35
CA SER A 71 2.52 11.57 -0.81
C SER A 71 1.87 10.33 -1.43
N PHE A 72 0.71 9.93 -0.91
CA PHE A 72 -0.02 8.75 -1.37
C PHE A 72 -1.53 8.91 -1.13
N ARG A 73 -2.33 8.10 -1.82
CA ARG A 73 -3.79 8.06 -1.66
C ARG A 73 -4.29 6.64 -1.49
N LYS A 74 -5.45 6.50 -0.84
CA LYS A 74 -6.22 5.25 -0.86
C LYS A 74 -6.89 5.09 -2.21
N LEU A 75 -6.90 3.87 -2.72
CA LEU A 75 -7.76 3.55 -3.86
C LEU A 75 -9.23 3.56 -3.44
N THR A 76 -10.07 3.95 -4.37
CA THR A 76 -11.52 3.92 -4.22
C THR A 76 -12.04 2.48 -4.39
N PRO A 77 -13.23 2.16 -3.84
CA PRO A 77 -13.85 0.85 -4.06
C PRO A 77 -14.07 0.50 -5.54
N GLU A 78 -14.28 1.50 -6.40
CA GLU A 78 -14.46 1.33 -7.84
C GLU A 78 -13.16 0.84 -8.50
N GLU A 79 -12.03 1.52 -8.24
CA GLU A 79 -10.70 1.12 -8.74
C GLU A 79 -10.29 -0.28 -8.24
N LEU A 80 -10.70 -0.64 -7.02
CA LEU A 80 -10.46 -1.99 -6.46
C LEU A 80 -11.29 -3.07 -7.16
N ALA A 81 -12.54 -2.75 -7.54
CA ALA A 81 -13.42 -3.67 -8.25
C ALA A 81 -12.95 -3.90 -9.70
N GLU A 82 -12.41 -2.86 -10.35
CA GLU A 82 -11.79 -2.97 -11.68
C GLU A 82 -10.59 -3.93 -11.68
N GLU A 83 -9.68 -3.84 -10.69
CA GLU A 83 -8.55 -4.77 -10.54
C GLU A 83 -9.00 -6.22 -10.32
N GLN A 84 -10.09 -6.44 -9.58
CA GLN A 84 -10.63 -7.79 -9.37
C GLN A 84 -11.25 -8.34 -10.66
N ASN A 85 -11.96 -7.51 -11.43
CA ASN A 85 -12.54 -7.91 -12.71
C ASN A 85 -11.48 -8.22 -13.76
N GLU A 86 -10.37 -7.47 -13.83
CA GLU A 86 -9.26 -7.78 -14.74
C GLU A 86 -8.58 -9.11 -14.41
N ASN A 87 -8.44 -9.47 -13.13
CA ASN A 87 -7.88 -10.76 -12.73
C ASN A 87 -8.82 -11.93 -13.07
N VAL A 88 -10.13 -11.79 -12.84
CA VAL A 88 -11.13 -12.84 -13.16
C VAL A 88 -11.15 -13.16 -14.66
N ASN A 89 -11.05 -12.15 -15.53
CA ASN A 89 -11.09 -12.36 -16.98
C ASN A 89 -9.82 -13.06 -17.55
N ASN A 90 -8.70 -13.01 -16.83
CA ASN A 90 -7.43 -13.63 -17.26
C ASN A 90 -7.27 -15.07 -16.77
N GLU A 91 -7.99 -15.51 -15.73
CA GLU A 91 -7.93 -16.89 -15.23
C GLU A 91 -8.86 -17.87 -16.01
N ASP A 92 -9.85 -17.35 -16.75
CA ASP A 92 -10.80 -18.17 -17.53
C ASP A 92 -10.30 -18.60 -18.93
N ILE A 93 -9.08 -18.23 -19.34
CA ILE A 93 -8.54 -18.58 -20.67
C ILE A 93 -7.57 -19.77 -20.71
N THR A 94 -7.31 -20.47 -19.60
CA THR A 94 -6.57 -21.74 -19.69
C THR A 94 -7.54 -22.90 -19.96
N PRO A 95 -7.63 -23.45 -21.19
CA PRO A 95 -8.25 -24.75 -21.35
C PRO A 95 -7.32 -25.73 -20.65
N VAL A 96 -7.74 -26.25 -19.50
CA VAL A 96 -7.12 -27.42 -18.90
C VAL A 96 -7.25 -28.56 -19.92
N MET A 97 -6.21 -28.77 -20.74
CA MET A 97 -6.08 -29.97 -21.55
C MET A 97 -5.97 -31.14 -20.59
N LYS A 98 -7.12 -31.79 -20.35
CA LYS A 98 -7.17 -33.13 -19.79
C LYS A 98 -6.48 -34.07 -20.78
N MET A 99 -5.27 -34.52 -20.44
CA MET A 99 -4.69 -35.75 -21.00
C MET A 99 -5.32 -36.97 -20.31
#